data_AF-A0A927Z711-F1
#
_entry.id   AF-A0A927Z711-F1
#
_cell.length_a   1.000
_cell.length_b   1.000
_cell.length_c   1.000
_cell.angle_alpha   90.00
_cell.angle_beta   90.00
_cell.angle_gamma   90.00
#
_symmetry.space_group_name_H-M   'P 1'
#
loop_
_entity.id
_entity.type
_entity.pdbx_description
1 polymer ?
#
loop_
_entity_poly.entity_id
_entity_poly.type
_entity_poly.pdbx_seq_one_letter_code
_entity_poly.pdbx_strand_id
1 'polypeptide(L)'
;MNQLKKIIGLAGSESGFLHRLMDYVNSKGEAEAFLCTREDRLREEIRRKEPSVMFCMEEFAKNMDLSVQRIDFVVEADRKNGIYQYQPAGALYKEMRKFIWKELPMRVLSDEEAQILAVYSPLGRSGKTSFALAYAREHSFFYIGMEEYGILTNDFCSEGGLLYHIKNRKSNIVSCMADMMEEWEGVKVIGSPVLFPDVRQLTGDDLAWFFNELRSQENVPSLIMDFGSSCLAHLEILDLFDQVYIPVVPGVMEECKLAQFKSLLYEINGRMDKQIKEIVVPRLSWKAPEFLSQIKYMDGISYE
;
A
#
# COMPACT_ATOMS: atom_id res chain seq x y z
N MET A 1 -26.06 15.92 -8.15
CA MET A 1 -26.08 14.54 -7.63
C MET A 1 -25.83 14.61 -6.13
N ASN A 2 -26.74 14.08 -5.31
CA ASN A 2 -26.51 14.01 -3.86
C ASN A 2 -25.34 13.05 -3.62
N GLN A 3 -24.22 13.56 -3.11
CA GLN A 3 -23.16 12.69 -2.55
C GLN A 3 -23.78 11.84 -1.44
N LEU A 4 -23.58 10.52 -1.51
CA LEU A 4 -23.87 9.62 -0.40
C LEU A 4 -23.07 10.09 0.83
N LYS A 5 -23.75 10.49 1.90
CA LYS A 5 -23.10 10.89 3.15
C LYS A 5 -22.52 9.65 3.82
N LYS A 6 -21.21 9.68 4.15
CA LYS A 6 -20.57 8.62 4.93
C LYS A 6 -21.20 8.53 6.32
N ILE A 7 -21.41 7.30 6.80
CA ILE A 7 -21.92 7.03 8.14
C ILE A 7 -20.74 6.65 9.04
N ILE A 8 -20.62 7.30 10.19
CA ILE A 8 -19.56 7.08 11.18
C ILE A 8 -20.21 6.56 12.46
N GLY A 9 -19.67 5.50 13.04
CA GLY A 9 -20.10 5.07 14.37
C GLY A 9 -19.09 5.45 15.44
N LEU A 10 -19.58 5.96 16.56
CA LEU A 10 -18.82 6.25 17.76
C LEU A 10 -19.30 5.29 18.86
N ALA A 11 -18.39 4.65 19.59
CA ALA A 11 -18.76 3.68 20.61
C ALA A 11 -17.92 3.77 21.88
N GLY A 12 -18.56 3.71 23.05
CA GLY A 12 -17.88 3.76 24.36
C GLY A 12 -18.82 4.15 25.50
N SER A 13 -18.38 3.92 26.74
CA SER A 13 -19.14 4.22 27.96
C SER A 13 -19.17 5.72 28.26
N GLU A 14 -18.19 6.50 27.79
CA GLU A 14 -18.11 7.95 28.02
C GLU A 14 -19.10 8.74 27.13
N SER A 15 -20.37 8.69 27.51
CA SER A 15 -21.47 9.32 26.76
C SER A 15 -21.28 10.81 26.51
N GLY A 16 -20.82 11.58 27.51
CA GLY A 16 -20.72 13.04 27.39
C GLY A 16 -19.71 13.52 26.34
N PHE A 17 -18.55 12.91 26.27
CA PHE A 17 -17.54 13.22 25.26
C PHE A 17 -17.99 12.78 23.86
N LEU A 18 -18.48 11.54 23.75
CA LEU A 18 -18.89 11.00 22.46
C LEU A 18 -20.11 11.73 21.88
N HIS A 19 -21.04 12.20 22.71
CA HIS A 19 -22.13 13.07 22.28
C HIS A 19 -21.62 14.39 21.70
N ARG A 20 -20.68 15.07 22.38
CA ARG A 20 -20.08 16.31 21.85
C ARG A 20 -19.36 16.09 20.53
N LEU A 21 -18.68 14.95 20.39
CA LEU A 21 -18.00 14.59 19.15
C LEU A 21 -18.99 14.28 18.03
N MET A 22 -20.04 13.52 18.31
CA MET A 22 -21.13 13.23 17.38
C MET A 22 -21.79 14.52 16.87
N ASP A 23 -22.13 15.43 17.78
CA ASP A 23 -22.73 16.73 17.44
C ASP A 23 -21.77 17.57 16.58
N TYR A 24 -20.47 17.55 16.93
CA TYR A 24 -19.45 18.24 16.15
C TYR A 24 -19.35 17.68 14.72
N VAL A 25 -19.27 16.35 14.56
CA VAL A 25 -19.21 15.69 13.25
C VAL A 25 -20.45 16.03 12.43
N ASN A 26 -21.65 15.86 13.02
CA ASN A 26 -22.92 16.16 12.36
C ASN A 26 -23.05 17.64 11.97
N SER A 27 -22.50 18.56 12.78
CA SER A 27 -22.52 20.00 12.47
C SER A 27 -21.71 20.39 11.23
N LYS A 28 -20.72 19.57 10.83
CA LYS A 28 -19.92 19.81 9.61
C LYS A 28 -20.68 19.46 8.33
N GLY A 29 -21.68 18.59 8.42
CA GLY A 29 -22.49 18.16 7.27
C GLY A 29 -21.79 17.24 6.27
N GLU A 30 -20.50 16.94 6.48
CA GLU A 30 -19.67 16.07 5.63
C GLU A 30 -19.94 14.57 5.84
N ALA A 31 -20.45 14.18 7.01
CA ALA A 31 -20.77 12.81 7.39
C ALA A 31 -21.93 12.79 8.40
N GLU A 32 -22.57 11.62 8.56
CA GLU A 32 -23.56 11.34 9.60
C GLU A 32 -22.92 10.46 10.69
N ALA A 33 -22.88 10.95 11.92
CA ALA A 33 -22.40 10.18 13.06
C ALA A 33 -23.56 9.62 13.90
N PHE A 34 -23.43 8.36 14.31
CA PHE A 34 -24.26 7.76 15.35
C PHE A 34 -23.41 7.33 16.56
N LEU A 35 -24.06 7.24 17.72
CA LEU A 35 -23.42 6.88 18.98
C LEU A 35 -24.00 5.56 19.53
N CYS A 36 -23.12 4.68 19.97
CA CYS A 36 -23.45 3.46 20.71
C CYS A 36 -22.77 3.45 22.08
N THR A 37 -23.53 3.67 23.15
CA THR A 37 -23.01 3.63 24.54
C THR A 37 -23.24 2.28 25.22
N ARG A 38 -23.72 1.28 24.48
CA ARG A 38 -24.11 -0.04 24.98
C ARG A 38 -23.44 -1.13 24.15
N GLU A 39 -22.47 -1.79 24.75
CA GLU A 39 -21.67 -2.80 24.09
C GLU A 39 -22.52 -3.97 23.53
N ASP A 40 -23.55 -4.38 24.28
CA ASP A 40 -24.47 -5.45 23.90
C ASP A 40 -25.28 -5.15 22.62
N ARG A 41 -25.43 -3.87 22.27
CA ARG A 41 -26.17 -3.41 21.09
C ARG A 41 -25.28 -3.06 19.90
N LEU A 42 -23.98 -3.00 20.10
CA LEU A 42 -23.03 -2.50 19.11
C LEU A 42 -23.07 -3.28 17.80
N ARG A 43 -23.17 -4.62 17.88
CA ARG A 43 -23.28 -5.49 16.69
C ARG A 43 -24.57 -5.26 15.91
N GLU A 44 -25.67 -5.01 16.60
CA GLU A 44 -26.96 -4.72 15.96
C GLU A 44 -26.93 -3.35 15.27
N GLU A 45 -26.35 -2.35 15.94
CA GLU A 45 -26.18 -1.00 15.39
C GLU A 45 -25.30 -0.99 14.14
N ILE A 46 -24.17 -1.71 14.16
CA ILE A 46 -23.28 -1.85 12.99
C ILE A 46 -24.03 -2.48 11.81
N ARG A 47 -24.77 -3.57 12.04
CA ARG A 47 -25.56 -4.23 10.98
C ARG A 47 -26.70 -3.37 10.44
N ARG A 48 -27.31 -2.54 11.29
CA ARG A 48 -28.44 -1.70 10.92
C ARG A 48 -28.02 -0.45 10.16
N LYS A 49 -26.93 0.18 10.61
CA LYS A 49 -26.45 1.48 10.11
C LYS A 49 -25.38 1.35 9.03
N GLU A 50 -24.74 0.19 8.93
CA GLU A 50 -23.63 -0.11 8.00
C GLU A 50 -22.59 1.03 7.97
N PRO A 51 -21.97 1.38 9.12
CA PRO A 51 -21.00 2.46 9.19
C PRO A 51 -19.82 2.19 8.27
N SER A 52 -19.34 3.26 7.61
CA SER A 52 -18.11 3.22 6.81
C SER A 52 -16.86 3.10 7.67
N VAL A 53 -16.90 3.66 8.90
CA VAL A 53 -15.81 3.67 9.89
C VAL A 53 -16.40 3.64 11.30
N MET A 54 -15.80 2.84 12.19
CA MET A 54 -16.09 2.84 13.63
C MET A 54 -14.92 3.39 14.45
N PHE A 55 -15.22 4.30 15.38
CA PHE A 55 -14.31 4.77 16.44
C PHE A 55 -14.79 4.23 17.78
N CYS A 56 -14.00 3.36 18.40
CA CYS A 56 -14.36 2.69 19.64
C CYS A 56 -13.41 3.09 20.77
N MET A 57 -13.95 3.35 21.96
CA MET A 57 -13.16 3.38 23.18
C MET A 57 -12.61 1.98 23.47
N GLU A 58 -11.46 1.90 24.14
CA GLU A 58 -10.71 0.66 24.40
C GLU A 58 -11.56 -0.47 25.01
N GLU A 59 -12.40 -0.12 25.97
CA GLU A 59 -13.40 -0.99 26.61
C GLU A 59 -14.36 -1.69 25.63
N PHE A 60 -14.77 -1.01 24.55
CA PHE A 60 -15.66 -1.59 23.54
C PHE A 60 -14.88 -2.33 22.45
N ALA A 61 -13.61 -1.96 22.23
CA ALA A 61 -12.74 -2.61 21.27
C ALA A 61 -12.30 -4.02 21.72
N LYS A 62 -12.05 -4.22 23.02
CA LYS A 62 -11.58 -5.50 23.60
C LYS A 62 -12.53 -6.68 23.36
N ASN A 63 -13.83 -6.42 23.21
CA ASN A 63 -14.86 -7.45 23.11
C ASN A 63 -15.40 -7.62 21.67
N MET A 64 -14.84 -6.89 20.70
CA MET A 64 -15.19 -7.03 19.29
C MET A 64 -14.17 -7.88 18.54
N ASP A 65 -14.68 -8.79 17.72
CA ASP A 65 -13.90 -9.48 16.71
C ASP A 65 -13.65 -8.47 15.57
N LEU A 66 -12.46 -7.88 15.56
CA LEU A 66 -12.03 -6.80 14.65
C LEU A 66 -11.98 -7.21 13.17
N SER A 67 -12.37 -8.44 12.85
CA SER A 67 -12.37 -9.02 11.50
C SER A 67 -13.59 -8.62 10.65
N VAL A 68 -14.62 -8.01 11.22
CA VAL A 68 -15.90 -7.75 10.56
C VAL A 68 -16.09 -6.25 10.30
N GLN A 69 -15.74 -5.80 9.09
CA GLN A 69 -16.02 -4.47 8.50
C GLN A 69 -15.37 -3.26 9.21
N ARG A 70 -14.22 -2.79 8.69
CA ARG A 70 -13.57 -1.47 8.95
C ARG A 70 -13.84 -0.85 10.34
N ILE A 71 -13.50 -1.59 11.41
CA ILE A 71 -13.38 -1.01 12.76
C ILE A 71 -11.98 -0.45 12.86
N ASP A 72 -11.88 0.86 12.70
CA ASP A 72 -10.62 1.45 12.26
C ASP A 72 -9.79 1.92 13.46
N PHE A 73 -10.34 2.39 14.59
CA PHE A 73 -9.48 2.89 15.70
C PHE A 73 -10.01 2.73 17.13
N VAL A 74 -9.07 2.42 18.03
CA VAL A 74 -9.19 2.51 19.49
C VAL A 74 -8.83 3.94 19.93
N VAL A 75 -9.74 4.60 20.64
CA VAL A 75 -9.46 5.87 21.30
C VAL A 75 -8.79 5.55 22.65
N GLU A 76 -7.47 5.74 22.75
CA GLU A 76 -6.66 5.44 23.93
C GLU A 76 -6.32 6.71 24.74
N ALA A 77 -6.27 6.57 26.06
CA ALA A 77 -5.80 7.60 26.98
C ALA A 77 -4.26 7.73 26.99
N ASP A 78 -3.53 6.72 26.55
CA ASP A 78 -2.06 6.65 26.61
C ASP A 78 -1.54 6.13 25.25
N ARG A 79 -0.89 6.99 24.47
CA ARG A 79 -0.63 6.74 23.03
C ARG A 79 0.37 5.60 22.83
N LYS A 80 -0.09 4.48 22.25
CA LYS A 80 0.78 3.62 21.42
C LYS A 80 0.22 3.31 20.04
N ASN A 81 -1.09 3.17 19.85
CA ASN A 81 -1.71 2.90 18.54
C ASN A 81 -3.13 3.52 18.37
N GLY A 82 -3.44 4.63 19.05
CA GLY A 82 -4.78 5.23 19.08
C GLY A 82 -4.85 6.76 18.98
N ILE A 83 -6.06 7.29 18.78
CA ILE A 83 -6.33 8.73 18.80
C ILE A 83 -6.46 9.19 20.26
N TYR A 84 -5.75 10.27 20.63
CA TYR A 84 -5.77 10.78 22.00
C TYR A 84 -7.10 11.50 22.29
N GLN A 85 -7.82 11.07 23.32
CA GLN A 85 -9.15 11.59 23.66
C GLN A 85 -9.15 12.99 24.29
N TYR A 86 -8.09 13.36 25.01
CA TYR A 86 -8.04 14.64 25.75
C TYR A 86 -7.55 15.79 24.87
N GLN A 87 -8.28 16.06 23.79
CA GLN A 87 -8.04 17.19 22.91
C GLN A 87 -9.36 17.87 22.50
N PRO A 88 -9.32 19.14 22.06
CA PRO A 88 -10.53 19.82 21.59
C PRO A 88 -11.21 19.05 20.45
N ALA A 89 -12.55 19.03 20.43
CA ALA A 89 -13.34 18.27 19.44
C ALA A 89 -12.96 18.58 17.98
N GLY A 90 -12.54 19.80 17.67
CA GLY A 90 -12.05 20.15 16.32
C GLY A 90 -10.68 19.56 15.97
N ALA A 91 -9.77 19.44 16.93
CA ALA A 91 -8.48 18.77 16.74
C ALA A 91 -8.69 17.26 16.58
N LEU A 92 -9.56 16.70 17.43
CA LEU A 92 -9.98 15.31 17.36
C LEU A 92 -10.63 15.00 16.00
N TYR A 93 -11.60 15.82 15.58
CA TYR A 93 -12.24 15.69 14.27
C TYR A 93 -11.21 15.77 13.16
N LYS A 94 -10.27 16.72 13.18
CA LYS A 94 -9.21 16.82 12.16
C LYS A 94 -8.35 15.55 12.08
N GLU A 95 -8.05 14.93 13.22
CA GLU A 95 -7.34 13.65 13.27
C GLU A 95 -8.23 12.52 12.72
N MET A 96 -9.49 12.43 13.16
CA MET A 96 -10.50 11.51 12.62
C MET A 96 -10.73 11.68 11.12
N ARG A 97 -10.63 12.91 10.58
CA ARG A 97 -10.86 13.18 9.15
C ARG A 97 -9.86 12.43 8.28
N LYS A 98 -8.61 12.30 8.73
CA LYS A 98 -7.59 11.52 8.01
C LYS A 98 -8.03 10.06 7.81
N PHE A 99 -8.84 9.55 8.72
CA PHE A 99 -9.31 8.16 8.73
C PHE A 99 -10.68 8.00 8.06
N ILE A 100 -11.62 8.90 8.34
CA ILE A 100 -12.96 8.91 7.72
C ILE A 100 -12.85 9.08 6.22
N TRP A 101 -11.95 9.97 5.78
CA TRP A 101 -11.79 10.27 4.37
C TRP A 101 -10.61 9.58 3.72
N LYS A 102 -9.67 8.97 4.47
CA LYS A 102 -8.44 8.34 3.96
C LYS A 102 -8.09 8.91 2.59
N GLU A 103 -7.89 10.23 2.55
CA GLU A 103 -7.26 10.83 1.39
C GLU A 103 -5.82 10.40 1.52
N LEU A 104 -5.52 9.17 1.09
CA LEU A 104 -4.28 8.94 0.40
C LEU A 104 -4.20 10.12 -0.58
N PRO A 105 -3.20 11.02 -0.53
CA PRO A 105 -3.11 12.11 -1.50
C PRO A 105 -2.69 11.49 -2.84
N MET A 106 -3.54 10.63 -3.40
CA MET A 106 -3.30 9.92 -4.64
C MET A 106 -3.73 10.90 -5.69
N ARG A 107 -2.76 11.40 -6.44
CA ARG A 107 -3.08 12.05 -7.69
C ARG A 107 -3.92 11.06 -8.49
N VAL A 108 -5.17 11.42 -8.70
CA VAL A 108 -6.05 10.81 -9.69
C VAL A 108 -5.33 10.97 -11.02
N LEU A 109 -4.78 9.87 -11.55
CA LEU A 109 -4.35 9.79 -12.94
C LEU A 109 -5.35 8.90 -13.67
N SER A 110 -6.27 9.58 -14.36
CA SER A 110 -7.20 9.10 -15.40
C SER A 110 -8.21 8.00 -15.04
N ASP A 111 -9.28 7.92 -15.83
CA ASP A 111 -10.31 6.86 -15.85
C ASP A 111 -9.76 5.46 -16.26
N GLU A 112 -8.46 5.22 -16.08
CA GLU A 112 -7.79 3.96 -16.40
C GLU A 112 -7.68 3.10 -15.13
N GLU A 113 -7.88 1.78 -15.27
CA GLU A 113 -7.72 0.84 -14.17
C GLU A 113 -6.32 0.94 -13.54
N ALA A 114 -6.24 0.88 -12.22
CA ALA A 114 -4.97 0.95 -11.49
C ALA A 114 -4.01 -0.14 -11.95
N GLN A 115 -2.82 0.28 -12.41
CA GLN A 115 -1.80 -0.61 -12.93
C GLN A 115 -0.87 -1.10 -11.83
N ILE A 116 -0.55 -2.39 -11.83
CA ILE A 116 0.37 -3.03 -10.89
C ILE A 116 1.53 -3.59 -11.70
N LEU A 117 2.69 -2.96 -11.54
CA LEU A 117 3.91 -3.23 -12.31
C LEU A 117 4.96 -3.92 -11.45
N ALA A 118 5.76 -4.77 -12.07
CA ALA A 118 6.97 -5.33 -11.46
C ALA A 118 8.23 -4.81 -12.14
N VAL A 119 9.29 -4.63 -11.36
CA VAL A 119 10.65 -4.48 -11.86
C VAL A 119 11.46 -5.66 -11.35
N TYR A 120 12.02 -6.44 -12.27
CA TYR A 120 12.85 -7.60 -11.94
C TYR A 120 13.95 -7.76 -12.98
N SER A 121 15.14 -8.17 -12.54
CA SER A 121 16.21 -8.55 -13.46
C SER A 121 17.09 -9.63 -12.83
N PRO A 122 17.49 -10.66 -13.59
CA PRO A 122 18.48 -11.64 -13.14
C PRO A 122 19.89 -11.03 -13.08
N LEU A 123 20.07 -9.80 -13.59
CA LEU A 123 21.35 -9.11 -13.64
C LEU A 123 21.53 -8.21 -12.42
N GLY A 124 22.69 -8.36 -11.77
CA GLY A 124 23.11 -7.44 -10.72
C GLY A 124 23.46 -6.07 -11.29
N ARG A 125 23.23 -5.00 -10.50
CA ARG A 125 23.54 -3.60 -10.87
C ARG A 125 22.93 -3.16 -12.21
N SER A 126 21.79 -3.75 -12.59
CA SER A 126 21.04 -3.40 -13.80
C SER A 126 20.21 -2.13 -13.69
N GLY A 127 20.13 -1.53 -12.50
CA GLY A 127 19.39 -0.29 -12.28
C GLY A 127 17.91 -0.48 -11.90
N LYS A 128 17.52 -1.66 -11.42
CA LYS A 128 16.14 -1.97 -10.97
C LYS A 128 15.53 -0.87 -10.09
N THR A 129 16.13 -0.64 -8.92
CA THR A 129 15.68 0.35 -7.94
C THR A 129 15.63 1.76 -8.51
N SER A 130 16.67 2.16 -9.25
CA SER A 130 16.73 3.49 -9.89
C SER A 130 15.60 3.68 -10.90
N PHE A 131 15.34 2.69 -11.74
CA PHE A 131 14.24 2.73 -12.70
C PHE A 131 12.88 2.73 -11.99
N ALA A 132 12.67 1.85 -11.02
CA ALA A 132 11.42 1.76 -10.28
C ALA A 132 11.04 3.09 -9.61
N LEU A 133 12.00 3.74 -8.94
CA LEU A 133 11.80 5.04 -8.30
C LEU A 133 11.61 6.17 -9.31
N ALA A 134 12.34 6.15 -10.43
CA ALA A 134 12.18 7.12 -11.51
C ALA A 134 10.77 7.06 -12.11
N TYR A 135 10.33 5.85 -12.47
CA TYR A 135 9.01 5.59 -13.03
C TYR A 135 7.91 5.98 -12.04
N ALA A 136 8.08 5.62 -10.77
CA ALA A 136 7.16 6.00 -9.70
C ALA A 136 6.97 7.52 -9.61
N ARG A 137 8.06 8.28 -9.67
CA ARG A 137 8.01 9.74 -9.62
C ARG A 137 7.32 10.34 -10.85
N GLU A 138 7.70 9.89 -12.04
CA GLU A 138 7.26 10.46 -13.31
C GLU A 138 5.77 10.19 -13.57
N HIS A 139 5.34 8.96 -13.28
CA HIS A 139 3.97 8.50 -13.52
C HIS A 139 3.10 8.51 -12.26
N SER A 140 3.60 9.07 -11.14
CA SER A 140 2.90 9.10 -9.84
C SER A 140 2.45 7.72 -9.31
N PHE A 141 3.25 6.67 -9.55
CA PHE A 141 3.01 5.34 -8.96
C PHE A 141 3.51 5.30 -7.51
N PHE A 142 2.96 4.40 -6.70
CA PHE A 142 3.54 4.08 -5.40
C PHE A 142 4.59 3.00 -5.55
N TYR A 143 5.72 3.21 -4.90
CA TYR A 143 6.83 2.28 -4.89
C TYR A 143 6.69 1.32 -3.70
N ILE A 144 6.85 0.03 -3.96
CA ILE A 144 6.99 -1.00 -2.92
C ILE A 144 8.31 -1.74 -3.12
N GLY A 145 9.18 -1.67 -2.12
CA GLY A 145 10.42 -2.42 -2.10
C GLY A 145 10.16 -3.90 -1.81
N MET A 146 10.74 -4.78 -2.63
CA MET A 146 10.76 -6.23 -2.45
C MET A 146 12.20 -6.75 -2.67
N GLU A 147 13.18 -6.03 -2.12
CA GLU A 147 14.62 -6.33 -2.26
C GLU A 147 15.22 -6.93 -0.99
N GLU A 148 16.33 -7.65 -1.12
CA GLU A 148 17.01 -8.23 0.04
C GLU A 148 17.69 -7.17 0.89
N TYR A 149 18.18 -6.13 0.21
CA TYR A 149 18.94 -5.02 0.76
C TYR A 149 18.42 -3.71 0.15
N GLY A 150 17.23 -3.31 0.55
CA GLY A 150 16.59 -2.07 0.07
C GLY A 150 17.26 -0.80 0.61
N ILE A 151 17.08 0.31 -0.11
CA ILE A 151 17.54 1.65 0.28
C ILE A 151 16.79 2.15 1.53
N LEU A 152 15.53 1.75 1.66
CA LEU A 152 14.67 1.96 2.82
C LEU A 152 14.10 0.61 3.26
N THR A 153 13.89 0.45 4.56
CA THR A 153 13.37 -0.80 5.13
C THR A 153 12.18 -0.56 6.04
N ASN A 154 11.23 -1.50 6.00
CA ASN A 154 10.03 -1.52 6.82
C ASN A 154 9.86 -2.91 7.45
N ASP A 155 9.26 -2.95 8.64
CA ASP A 155 8.90 -4.22 9.29
C ASP A 155 7.64 -4.79 8.63
N PHE A 156 7.86 -5.73 7.72
CA PHE A 156 6.80 -6.36 6.92
C PHE A 156 6.04 -7.46 7.67
N CYS A 157 6.59 -7.99 8.76
CA CYS A 157 6.12 -9.22 9.39
C CYS A 157 5.45 -9.00 10.74
N SER A 158 5.64 -7.84 11.36
CA SER A 158 4.83 -7.40 12.50
C SER A 158 3.34 -7.38 12.16
N GLU A 159 2.48 -7.34 13.19
CA GLU A 159 1.02 -7.24 13.00
C GLU A 159 0.59 -6.01 12.18
N GLY A 160 1.43 -4.97 12.11
CA GLY A 160 1.24 -3.77 11.29
C GLY A 160 1.87 -3.84 9.90
N GLY A 161 2.57 -4.92 9.56
CA GLY A 161 3.38 -5.05 8.34
C GLY A 161 2.62 -5.57 7.12
N LEU A 162 3.11 -5.22 5.94
CA LEU A 162 2.47 -5.54 4.66
C LEU A 162 2.35 -7.05 4.41
N LEU A 163 3.43 -7.83 4.61
CA LEU A 163 3.39 -9.28 4.38
C LEU A 163 2.46 -9.98 5.36
N TYR A 164 2.42 -9.54 6.61
CA TYR A 164 1.47 -10.08 7.59
C TYR A 164 0.02 -9.88 7.11
N HIS A 165 -0.32 -8.68 6.62
CA HIS A 165 -1.67 -8.40 6.11
C HIS A 165 -2.01 -9.22 4.86
N ILE A 166 -1.04 -9.37 3.94
CA ILE A 166 -1.21 -10.19 2.74
C ILE A 166 -1.46 -11.65 3.12
N LYS A 167 -0.57 -12.24 3.95
CA LYS A 167 -0.64 -13.65 4.34
C LYS A 167 -1.90 -14.01 5.12
N ASN A 168 -2.38 -13.09 5.94
CA ASN A 168 -3.57 -13.32 6.75
C ASN A 168 -4.85 -12.77 6.11
N ARG A 169 -4.78 -12.33 4.84
CA ARG A 169 -5.92 -11.79 4.06
C ARG A 169 -6.73 -10.75 4.83
N LYS A 170 -6.02 -9.81 5.46
CA LYS A 170 -6.62 -8.78 6.31
C LYS A 170 -7.31 -7.72 5.45
N SER A 171 -8.62 -7.53 5.64
CA SER A 171 -9.45 -6.60 4.86
C SER A 171 -9.09 -5.11 5.03
N ASN A 172 -8.28 -4.76 6.04
CA ASN A 172 -7.76 -3.42 6.26
C ASN A 172 -6.40 -3.17 5.58
N ILE A 173 -5.94 -4.01 4.65
CA ILE A 173 -4.63 -3.91 4.01
C ILE A 173 -4.34 -2.54 3.39
N VAL A 174 -5.34 -1.88 2.79
CA VAL A 174 -5.16 -0.54 2.21
C VAL A 174 -4.93 0.52 3.30
N SER A 175 -5.52 0.35 4.49
CA SER A 175 -5.18 1.17 5.65
C SER A 175 -3.73 0.95 6.07
N CYS A 176 -3.35 -0.32 6.23
CA CYS A 176 -1.99 -0.70 6.62
C CYS A 176 -0.96 -0.10 5.66
N MET A 177 -1.19 -0.19 4.35
CA MET A 177 -0.32 0.44 3.36
C MET A 177 -0.24 1.96 3.54
N ALA A 178 -1.37 2.64 3.78
CA ALA A 178 -1.38 4.08 4.02
C ALA A 178 -0.56 4.47 5.25
N ASP A 179 -0.61 3.66 6.32
CA ASP A 179 0.12 3.88 7.57
C ASP A 179 1.62 3.61 7.43
N MET A 180 2.01 2.66 6.57
CA MET A 180 3.41 2.32 6.27
C MET A 180 4.07 3.28 5.26
N MET A 181 3.27 4.06 4.55
CA MET A 181 3.74 4.84 3.41
C MET A 181 4.49 6.10 3.86
N GLU A 182 5.70 6.24 3.37
CA GLU A 182 6.55 7.41 3.59
C GLU A 182 6.70 8.21 2.28
N GLU A 183 6.96 9.51 2.40
CA GLU A 183 7.35 10.33 1.25
C GLU A 183 8.88 10.43 1.20
N TRP A 184 9.46 9.99 0.09
CA TRP A 184 10.89 10.05 -0.15
C TRP A 184 11.16 10.69 -1.52
N GLU A 185 11.75 11.89 -1.51
CA GLU A 185 12.14 12.62 -2.73
C GLU A 185 11.00 12.79 -3.75
N GLY A 186 9.76 12.99 -3.25
CA GLY A 186 8.56 13.17 -4.06
C GLY A 186 7.93 11.87 -4.58
N VAL A 187 8.40 10.71 -4.12
CA VAL A 187 7.82 9.39 -4.37
C VAL A 187 7.20 8.89 -3.07
N LYS A 188 6.03 8.27 -3.15
CA LYS A 188 5.49 7.55 -2.01
C LYS A 188 6.01 6.12 -1.98
N VAL A 189 6.60 5.75 -0.85
CA VAL A 189 7.42 4.55 -0.71
C VAL A 189 6.94 3.73 0.47
N ILE A 190 6.78 2.42 0.24
CA ILE A 190 6.89 1.40 1.27
C ILE A 190 8.24 0.73 1.05
N GLY A 191 9.15 0.84 2.01
CA GLY A 191 10.49 0.27 1.92
C GLY A 191 10.48 -1.26 1.90
N SER A 192 11.63 -1.85 1.60
CA SER A 192 11.82 -3.31 1.52
C SER A 192 11.66 -3.98 2.90
N PRO A 193 11.38 -5.29 2.97
CA PRO A 193 11.38 -6.01 4.25
C PRO A 193 12.73 -5.87 4.99
N VAL A 194 12.70 -5.78 6.32
CA VAL A 194 13.92 -5.95 7.13
C VAL A 194 14.50 -7.36 6.98
N LEU A 195 13.64 -8.37 6.78
CA LEU A 195 14.01 -9.78 6.62
C LEU A 195 13.47 -10.32 5.30
N PHE A 196 14.33 -10.42 4.29
CA PHE A 196 13.96 -10.90 2.95
C PHE A 196 13.44 -12.35 2.87
N PRO A 197 13.80 -13.31 3.76
CA PRO A 197 13.22 -14.65 3.70
C PRO A 197 11.70 -14.66 3.84
N ASP A 198 11.13 -13.64 4.47
CA ASP A 198 9.68 -13.53 4.64
C ASP A 198 8.98 -13.18 3.33
N VAL A 199 9.62 -12.38 2.46
CA VAL A 199 9.10 -12.12 1.10
C VAL A 199 9.07 -13.40 0.27
N ARG A 200 10.04 -14.30 0.46
CA ARG A 200 10.06 -15.61 -0.24
C ARG A 200 8.87 -16.49 0.14
N GLN A 201 8.19 -16.21 1.24
CA GLN A 201 7.01 -16.97 1.61
C GLN A 201 5.81 -16.61 0.73
N LEU A 202 5.79 -15.44 0.08
CA LEU A 202 4.68 -15.02 -0.79
C LEU A 202 4.46 -16.01 -1.93
N THR A 203 3.21 -16.46 -2.05
CA THR A 203 2.75 -17.30 -3.17
C THR A 203 2.04 -16.45 -4.22
N GLY A 204 1.81 -17.02 -5.40
CA GLY A 204 0.96 -16.39 -6.41
C GLY A 204 -0.44 -16.07 -5.89
N ASP A 205 -1.05 -16.97 -5.12
CA ASP A 205 -2.38 -16.77 -4.53
C ASP A 205 -2.43 -15.60 -3.54
N ASP A 206 -1.36 -15.39 -2.77
CA ASP A 206 -1.24 -14.28 -1.83
C ASP A 206 -1.21 -12.94 -2.57
N LEU A 207 -0.40 -12.85 -3.63
CA LEU A 207 -0.30 -11.65 -4.47
C LEU A 207 -1.57 -11.41 -5.28
N ALA A 208 -2.18 -12.47 -5.82
CA ALA A 208 -3.45 -12.37 -6.53
C ALA A 208 -4.56 -11.86 -5.61
N TRP A 209 -4.64 -12.36 -4.37
CA TRP A 209 -5.56 -11.82 -3.37
C TRP A 209 -5.28 -10.34 -3.09
N PHE A 210 -4.01 -9.98 -2.88
CA PHE A 210 -3.61 -8.61 -2.61
C PHE A 210 -3.99 -7.65 -3.74
N PHE A 211 -3.69 -8.01 -4.99
CA PHE A 211 -4.00 -7.20 -6.17
C PHE A 211 -5.50 -7.04 -6.38
N ASN A 212 -6.28 -8.10 -6.13
CA ASN A 212 -7.73 -8.02 -6.17
C ASN A 212 -8.31 -7.14 -5.05
N GLU A 213 -7.74 -7.23 -3.84
CA GLU A 213 -8.15 -6.40 -2.71
C GLU A 213 -7.81 -4.92 -2.94
N LEU A 214 -6.70 -4.64 -3.61
CA LEU A 214 -6.38 -3.29 -4.05
C LEU A 214 -7.42 -2.82 -5.07
N ARG A 215 -7.58 -3.55 -6.17
CA ARG A 215 -8.49 -3.20 -7.29
C ARG A 215 -9.96 -3.09 -6.88
N SER A 216 -10.37 -3.71 -5.76
CA SER A 216 -11.74 -3.63 -5.26
C SER A 216 -12.08 -2.30 -4.57
N GLN A 217 -11.06 -1.51 -4.19
CA GLN A 217 -11.28 -0.22 -3.55
C GLN A 217 -11.59 0.88 -4.58
N GLU A 218 -12.33 1.91 -4.17
CA GLU A 218 -12.47 3.11 -4.99
C GLU A 218 -11.18 3.93 -4.93
N ASN A 219 -10.70 4.39 -6.09
CA ASN A 219 -9.45 5.15 -6.25
C ASN A 219 -8.24 4.32 -5.78
N VAL A 220 -7.79 3.35 -6.58
CA VAL A 220 -6.64 2.51 -6.25
C VAL A 220 -5.39 3.14 -6.85
N PRO A 221 -4.27 3.22 -6.11
CA PRO A 221 -3.03 3.72 -6.69
C PRO A 221 -2.45 2.70 -7.67
N SER A 222 -1.88 3.18 -8.76
CA SER A 222 -0.97 2.35 -9.54
C SER A 222 0.31 2.08 -8.75
N LEU A 223 0.79 0.84 -8.77
CA LEU A 223 1.90 0.34 -7.97
C LEU A 223 3.06 -0.09 -8.85
N ILE A 224 4.28 0.14 -8.39
CA ILE A 224 5.49 -0.47 -8.96
C ILE A 224 6.27 -1.18 -7.86
N MET A 225 6.45 -2.48 -8.03
CA MET A 225 7.10 -3.36 -7.06
C MET A 225 8.52 -3.71 -7.54
N ASP A 226 9.54 -3.37 -6.76
CA ASP A 226 10.95 -3.61 -7.08
C ASP A 226 11.45 -4.90 -6.44
N PHE A 227 11.61 -5.95 -7.26
CA PHE A 227 12.00 -7.27 -6.78
C PHE A 227 13.52 -7.51 -6.85
N GLY A 228 14.07 -7.86 -5.68
CA GLY A 228 15.39 -8.48 -5.57
C GLY A 228 15.42 -9.90 -6.14
N SER A 229 16.58 -10.31 -6.65
CA SER A 229 16.75 -11.61 -7.30
C SER A 229 16.59 -12.81 -6.35
N SER A 230 16.79 -12.60 -5.05
CA SER A 230 16.64 -13.58 -3.97
C SER A 230 15.28 -13.48 -3.28
N CYS A 231 14.54 -12.37 -3.39
CA CYS A 231 13.22 -12.22 -2.81
C CYS A 231 12.14 -13.02 -3.55
N LEU A 232 12.31 -13.20 -4.86
CA LEU A 232 11.33 -13.89 -5.70
C LEU A 232 11.54 -15.41 -5.61
N ALA A 233 10.65 -16.11 -4.90
CA ALA A 233 10.73 -17.56 -4.72
C ALA A 233 10.26 -18.36 -5.95
N HIS A 234 9.23 -17.86 -6.63
CA HIS A 234 8.62 -18.50 -7.80
C HIS A 234 8.51 -17.48 -8.92
N LEU A 235 9.09 -17.76 -10.09
CA LEU A 235 9.06 -16.84 -11.23
C LEU A 235 7.66 -16.65 -11.82
N GLU A 236 6.76 -17.62 -11.62
CA GLU A 236 5.35 -17.58 -12.06
C GLU A 236 4.57 -16.38 -11.51
N ILE A 237 4.98 -15.81 -10.36
CA ILE A 237 4.30 -14.64 -9.79
C ILE A 237 4.38 -13.42 -10.69
N LEU A 238 5.36 -13.38 -11.61
CA LEU A 238 5.52 -12.29 -12.56
C LEU A 238 4.33 -12.18 -13.53
N ASP A 239 3.59 -13.27 -13.78
CA ASP A 239 2.41 -13.29 -14.67
C ASP A 239 1.20 -12.57 -14.06
N LEU A 240 1.22 -12.27 -12.75
CA LEU A 240 0.15 -11.56 -12.05
C LEU A 240 0.20 -10.05 -12.27
N PHE A 241 1.33 -9.52 -12.75
CA PHE A 241 1.54 -8.10 -12.98
C PHE A 241 1.02 -7.69 -14.35
N ASP A 242 0.55 -6.45 -14.46
CA ASP A 242 0.06 -5.91 -15.72
C ASP A 242 1.21 -5.73 -16.73
N GLN A 243 2.41 -5.44 -16.21
CA GLN A 243 3.65 -5.35 -16.96
C GLN A 243 4.84 -5.58 -16.03
N VAL A 244 5.82 -6.32 -16.54
CA VAL A 244 7.12 -6.59 -15.93
C VAL A 244 8.18 -5.86 -16.73
N TYR A 245 8.92 -4.97 -16.07
CA TYR A 245 10.10 -4.34 -16.65
C TYR A 245 11.36 -5.12 -16.27
N ILE A 246 12.17 -5.42 -17.28
CA ILE A 246 13.47 -6.07 -17.11
C ILE A 246 14.59 -5.10 -17.49
N PRO A 247 15.21 -4.43 -16.50
CA PRO A 247 16.45 -3.73 -16.70
C PRO A 247 17.56 -4.65 -17.25
N VAL A 248 18.05 -4.33 -18.44
CA VAL A 248 19.14 -5.05 -19.11
C VAL A 248 20.43 -4.24 -19.08
N VAL A 249 21.56 -4.94 -19.07
CA VAL A 249 22.89 -4.34 -19.13
C VAL A 249 23.55 -4.82 -20.41
N PRO A 250 23.98 -3.93 -21.32
CA PRO A 250 24.68 -4.34 -22.54
C PRO A 250 25.98 -5.08 -22.21
N GLY A 251 26.19 -6.23 -22.85
CA GLY A 251 27.39 -7.04 -22.66
C GLY A 251 27.15 -8.50 -22.94
N VAL A 252 28.16 -9.18 -23.48
CA VAL A 252 28.07 -10.59 -23.90
C VAL A 252 27.69 -11.51 -22.73
N MET A 253 28.25 -11.28 -21.54
CA MET A 253 27.97 -12.12 -20.37
C MET A 253 26.56 -11.87 -19.81
N GLU A 254 26.13 -10.62 -19.83
CA GLU A 254 24.81 -10.17 -19.41
C GLU A 254 23.72 -10.72 -20.35
N GLU A 255 23.95 -10.66 -21.66
CA GLU A 255 23.10 -11.25 -22.69
C GLU A 255 22.96 -12.77 -22.49
N CYS A 256 24.06 -13.48 -22.21
CA CYS A 256 24.00 -14.92 -21.91
C CYS A 256 23.16 -15.23 -20.66
N LYS A 257 23.32 -14.47 -19.58
CA LYS A 257 22.52 -14.65 -18.34
C LYS A 257 21.05 -14.35 -18.58
N LEU A 258 20.76 -13.29 -19.33
CA LEU A 258 19.41 -12.90 -19.68
C LEU A 258 18.74 -13.96 -20.57
N ALA A 259 19.46 -14.50 -21.55
CA ALA A 259 18.97 -15.59 -22.39
C ALA A 259 18.64 -16.85 -21.56
N GLN A 260 19.51 -17.23 -20.61
CA GLN A 260 19.23 -18.35 -19.70
C GLN A 260 17.97 -18.11 -18.86
N PHE A 261 17.82 -16.91 -18.32
CA PHE A 261 16.63 -16.52 -17.55
C PHE A 261 15.35 -16.59 -18.39
N LYS A 262 15.37 -16.06 -19.61
CA LYS A 262 14.22 -16.12 -20.54
C LYS A 262 13.85 -17.55 -20.90
N SER A 263 14.83 -18.42 -21.15
CA SER A 263 14.56 -19.84 -21.39
C SER A 263 13.87 -20.50 -20.19
N LEU A 264 14.32 -20.21 -18.97
CA LEU A 264 13.69 -20.73 -17.75
C LEU A 264 12.26 -20.19 -17.59
N LEU A 265 12.03 -18.89 -17.80
CA LEU A 265 10.68 -18.32 -17.77
C LEU A 265 9.75 -18.98 -18.79
N TYR A 266 10.23 -19.21 -20.02
CA TYR A 266 9.45 -19.88 -21.06
C TYR A 266 9.07 -21.32 -20.67
N GLU A 267 9.96 -22.04 -19.99
CA GLU A 267 9.67 -23.40 -19.49
C GLU A 267 8.61 -23.40 -18.37
N ILE A 268 8.62 -22.40 -17.49
CA ILE A 268 7.70 -22.32 -16.33
C ILE A 268 6.31 -21.81 -16.79
N ASN A 269 6.26 -20.70 -17.53
CA ASN A 269 5.02 -19.96 -17.81
C ASN A 269 4.52 -20.15 -19.26
N GLY A 270 5.28 -20.87 -20.11
CA GLY A 270 4.96 -20.97 -21.54
C GLY A 270 5.22 -19.66 -22.29
N ARG A 271 4.17 -19.02 -22.86
CA ARG A 271 4.30 -17.79 -23.68
C ARG A 271 4.11 -16.54 -22.83
N MET A 272 5.21 -15.83 -22.55
CA MET A 272 5.23 -14.61 -21.73
C MET A 272 5.46 -13.29 -22.49
N ASP A 273 5.52 -13.30 -23.83
CA ASP A 273 6.01 -12.12 -24.59
C ASP A 273 5.20 -10.82 -24.43
N LYS A 274 3.95 -10.87 -23.96
CA LYS A 274 3.09 -9.67 -23.93
C LYS A 274 3.29 -8.76 -22.72
N GLN A 275 3.83 -9.28 -21.61
CA GLN A 275 3.92 -8.56 -20.34
C GLN A 275 5.36 -8.24 -19.95
N ILE A 276 6.38 -8.69 -20.70
CA ILE A 276 7.78 -8.37 -20.40
C ILE A 276 8.24 -7.22 -21.30
N LYS A 277 8.89 -6.23 -20.70
CA LYS A 277 9.54 -5.13 -21.42
C LYS A 277 10.97 -4.95 -20.95
N GLU A 278 11.90 -5.24 -21.83
CA GLU A 278 13.31 -4.99 -21.59
C GLU A 278 13.62 -3.52 -21.73
N ILE A 279 14.43 -2.99 -20.81
CA ILE A 279 14.80 -1.58 -20.80
C ILE A 279 16.28 -1.43 -20.48
N VAL A 280 16.97 -0.56 -21.22
CA VAL A 280 18.34 -0.18 -20.88
C VAL A 280 18.28 0.99 -19.90
N VAL A 281 18.73 0.78 -18.68
CA VAL A 281 18.80 1.85 -17.66
C VAL A 281 20.14 2.57 -17.80
N PRO A 282 20.17 3.90 -18.01
CA PRO A 282 21.42 4.66 -18.07
C PRO A 282 22.25 4.47 -16.80
N ARG A 283 23.56 4.23 -16.94
CA ARG A 283 24.45 4.14 -15.78
C ARG A 283 24.57 5.51 -15.12
N LEU A 284 23.99 5.64 -13.92
CA LEU A 284 24.13 6.84 -13.11
C LEU A 284 25.57 6.93 -12.57
N SER A 285 26.25 8.05 -12.84
CA SER A 285 27.54 8.38 -12.22
C SER A 285 27.29 9.00 -10.84
N TRP A 286 27.31 8.16 -9.81
CA TRP A 286 27.03 8.53 -8.42
C TRP A 286 27.83 9.74 -7.93
N LYS A 287 27.13 10.84 -7.58
CA LYS A 287 27.60 11.88 -6.65
C LYS A 287 26.43 12.20 -5.71
N ALA A 288 26.57 11.93 -4.40
CA ALA A 288 25.56 12.35 -3.42
C ALA A 288 25.61 13.89 -3.23
N PRO A 289 24.49 14.59 -2.88
CA PRO A 289 23.17 14.13 -2.43
C PRO A 289 22.01 14.56 -3.36
N GLU A 290 21.96 14.03 -4.58
CA GLU A 290 21.06 14.50 -5.65
C GLU A 290 20.45 13.31 -6.45
N PHE A 291 20.12 12.22 -5.75
CA PHE A 291 19.79 10.92 -6.35
C PHE A 291 18.69 11.00 -7.43
N LEU A 292 17.61 11.74 -7.18
CA LEU A 292 16.49 11.88 -8.13
C LEU A 292 16.57 13.12 -9.02
N SER A 293 17.32 14.16 -8.66
CA SER A 293 17.50 15.33 -9.54
C SER A 293 18.38 14.99 -10.75
N GLN A 294 19.28 14.00 -10.63
CA GLN A 294 20.06 13.46 -11.75
C GLN A 294 19.26 12.47 -12.62
N ILE A 295 18.15 11.91 -12.10
CA ILE A 295 17.19 11.08 -12.85
C ILE A 295 16.31 11.93 -13.79
N LYS A 296 16.25 13.26 -13.63
CA LYS A 296 15.58 14.16 -14.61
C LYS A 296 16.15 14.06 -16.04
N TYR A 297 17.27 13.38 -16.25
CA TYR A 297 17.88 13.15 -17.56
C TYR A 297 17.47 11.80 -18.21
N MET A 298 16.41 11.14 -17.74
CA MET A 298 15.87 9.91 -18.36
C MET A 298 14.99 10.16 -19.61
N ASP A 299 15.13 11.31 -20.29
CA ASP A 299 14.53 11.60 -21.63
C ASP A 299 15.09 10.71 -22.78
N GLY A 300 15.68 9.56 -22.46
CA GLY A 300 16.38 8.67 -23.40
C GLY A 300 16.09 7.19 -23.21
N ILE A 301 15.03 6.81 -22.48
CA ILE A 301 14.58 5.41 -22.50
C ILE A 301 13.96 5.15 -23.87
N SER A 302 14.71 4.52 -24.78
CA SER A 302 14.14 4.03 -26.03
C SER A 302 13.24 2.84 -25.72
N TYR A 303 11.94 3.01 -25.92
CA TYR A 303 11.00 1.91 -26.01
C TYR A 303 11.04 1.37 -27.45
N GLU A 304 12.07 0.60 -27.79
CA GLU A 304 12.04 -0.27 -28.97
C GLU A 304 11.63 -1.69 -28.55
#